data_AF-A0A352S109-F1
#
_entry.id   AF-A0A352S109-F1
#
_cell.length_a   1.000
_cell.length_b   1.000
_cell.length_c   1.000
_cell.angle_alpha   90.00
_cell.angle_beta   90.00
_cell.angle_gamma   90.00
#
_symmetry.space_group_name_H-M   'P 1'
#
loop_
_entity.id
_entity.type
_entity.pdbx_description
1 polymer ?
#
loop_
_entity_poly.entity_id
_entity_poly.type
_entity_poly.pdbx_seq_one_letter_code
_entity_poly.pdbx_strand_id
1 'polypeptide(L)' 'TSPEFYGKIITTRTYQDRLDTIGHVREAGINVCCGGIVGMGEAREARAGLIA' A
#
# COMPACT_ATOMS: atom_id res chain seq x y z
N THR A 1 3.44 0.54 -2.94
CA THR A 1 4.46 1.56 -2.66
C THR A 1 4.53 1.74 -1.16
N SER A 2 5.70 2.05 -0.60
CA SER A 2 5.86 2.25 0.86
C SER A 2 4.99 3.42 1.36
N PRO A 3 4.65 3.47 2.67
CA PRO A 3 3.84 4.55 3.24
C PRO A 3 4.42 5.94 2.93
N GLU A 4 5.74 6.05 3.03
CA GLU A 4 6.51 7.29 2.84
C GLU A 4 6.51 7.80 1.40
N PHE A 5 6.28 6.90 0.43
CA PHE A 5 6.22 7.22 -1.00
C PHE A 5 4.79 7.25 -1.53
N TYR A 6 3.80 6.86 -0.71
CA TYR A 6 2.40 6.78 -1.11
C TYR A 6 1.84 8.15 -1.51
N GLY A 7 2.08 9.19 -0.70
CA GLY A 7 1.61 10.55 -0.96
C GLY A 7 2.24 11.24 -2.18
N LYS A 8 3.38 10.73 -2.67
CA LYS A 8 4.01 11.23 -3.91
C LYS A 8 3.33 10.72 -5.18
N ILE A 9 2.63 9.59 -5.09
CA ILE A 9 1.99 8.92 -6.23
C ILE A 9 0.46 9.05 -6.16
N ILE A 10 -0.11 8.87 -4.96
CA ILE A 10 -1.55 8.90 -4.72
C ILE A 10 -1.84 10.04 -3.75
N THR A 11 -2.51 11.08 -4.24
CA THR A 11 -2.86 12.28 -3.46
C THR A 11 -4.33 12.37 -3.08
N THR A 12 -5.19 11.54 -3.68
CA THR A 12 -6.65 11.58 -3.47
C THR A 12 -7.12 10.75 -2.27
N ARG A 13 -6.22 9.94 -1.70
CA ARG A 13 -6.49 8.93 -0.66
C ARG A 13 -5.27 8.79 0.23
N THR A 14 -5.46 8.45 1.49
CA THR A 14 -4.36 8.21 2.42
C THR A 14 -3.92 6.74 2.38
N TYR A 15 -2.71 6.46 2.91
CA TYR A 15 -2.26 5.09 3.12
C TYR A 15 -3.14 4.36 4.16
N GLN A 16 -3.63 5.09 5.17
CA GLN A 16 -4.48 4.54 6.22
C GLN A 16 -5.83 4.06 5.65
N ASP A 17 -6.46 4.84 4.76
CA ASP A 17 -7.73 4.44 4.11
C ASP A 17 -7.61 3.07 3.43
N ARG A 18 -6.44 2.79 2.84
CA ARG A 18 -6.12 1.51 2.22
C ARG A 18 -6.03 0.38 3.24
N LEU A 19 -5.36 0.61 4.38
CA LEU A 19 -5.25 -0.38 5.45
C LEU A 19 -6.62 -0.70 6.06
N ASP A 20 -7.43 0.32 6.30
CA ASP A 20 -8.78 0.17 6.86
C ASP A 20 -9.66 -0.67 5.92
N THR A 21 -9.59 -0.38 4.61
CA THR A 21 -10.31 -1.18 3.59
C THR A 21 -9.88 -2.64 3.62
N ILE A 22 -8.57 -2.91 3.70
CA ILE A 22 -8.05 -4.27 3.80
C ILE A 22 -8.53 -4.95 5.09
N GLY A 23 -8.60 -4.22 6.20
CA GLY A 23 -9.17 -4.68 7.47
C GLY A 23 -10.60 -5.17 7.32
N HIS A 24 -11.49 -4.34 6.75
CA HIS A 24 -12.89 -4.70 6.51
C HIS A 24 -13.04 -5.95 5.62
N VAL A 25 -12.23 -6.08 4.57
CA VAL A 25 -12.26 -7.26 3.68
C VAL A 25 -11.85 -8.53 4.42
N ARG A 26 -10.85 -8.45 5.31
CA ARG A 26 -10.44 -9.58 6.15
C ARG A 26 -11.52 -9.95 7.17
N GLU A 27 -12.14 -8.97 7.81
CA GLU A 27 -13.25 -9.18 8.75
C GLU A 27 -14.46 -9.84 8.08
N ALA A 28 -14.70 -9.53 6.81
CA ALA A 28 -15.72 -10.18 5.99
C ALA A 28 -15.37 -11.64 5.58
N GLY A 29 -14.21 -12.17 5.98
CA GLY A 29 -13.78 -13.53 5.65
C GLY A 29 -13.33 -13.71 4.20
N ILE A 30 -13.01 -12.61 3.50
CA ILE A 30 -12.60 -12.63 2.10
C ILE A 30 -11.07 -12.69 2.01
N ASN A 31 -10.56 -13.53 1.12
CA ASN A 31 -9.12 -13.59 0.85
C ASN A 31 -8.65 -12.29 0.19
N VAL A 32 -7.64 -11.67 0.81
CA VAL A 32 -7.09 -10.40 0.33
C VAL A 32 -5.96 -10.66 -0.68
N CYS A 33 -6.09 -10.06 -1.86
CA CYS A 33 -4.99 -9.92 -2.81
C CYS A 33 -4.50 -8.47 -2.79
N CYS A 34 -3.34 -8.22 -2.17
CA CYS A 34 -2.73 -6.90 -2.11
C CYS A 34 -1.23 -6.96 -2.40
N GLY A 35 -0.72 -5.91 -3.06
CA GLY A 35 0.70 -5.76 -3.40
C GLY A 35 1.05 -4.34 -3.80
N GLY A 36 2.07 -4.16 -4.63
CA GLY A 36 2.43 -2.85 -5.15
C GLY A 36 3.07 -2.90 -6.52
N ILE A 37 3.20 -1.71 -7.10
CA ILE A 37 3.89 -1.48 -8.36
C ILE A 37 5.35 -1.14 -8.05
N VAL A 38 6.27 -1.71 -8.83
CA VAL A 38 7.71 -1.44 -8.78
C VAL A 38 8.10 -0.63 -10.01
N GLY A 39 8.97 0.37 -9.86
CA GLY A 39 9.45 1.20 -10.96
C GLY A 39 8.74 2.56 -11.11
N MET A 40 8.13 3.08 -10.04
CA MET A 40 7.48 4.39 -9.97
C MET A 40 8.45 5.51 -9.54
N GLY A 41 9.76 5.28 -9.65
CA GLY A 41 10.79 6.21 -9.17
C GLY A 41 11.13 6.07 -7.69
N GLU A 42 10.69 4.98 -7.04
CA GLU A 42 10.99 4.71 -5.64
C GLU A 42 12.43 4.22 -5.40
N ALA A 43 12.99 4.60 -4.24
CA ALA A 43 14.28 4.10 -3.77
C ALA A 43 14.23 2.61 -3.40
N ARG A 44 15.38 1.97 -3.25
CA ARG A 44 15.46 0.53 -2.93
C ARG A 44 14.86 0.21 -1.56
N GLU A 45 15.04 1.11 -0.60
CA GLU A 45 14.51 1.05 0.75
C GLU A 45 12.97 1.13 0.72
N ALA A 46 12.42 2.00 -0.14
CA ALA A 46 10.98 2.11 -0.35
C ALA A 46 10.38 0.85 -0.99
N ARG A 47 11.15 0.09 -1.79
CA ARG A 47 10.72 -1.24 -2.26
C ARG A 47 10.71 -2.26 -1.14
N ALA A 48 11.70 -2.24 -0.24
CA ALA A 48 11.71 -3.13 0.91
C ALA A 48 10.51 -2.88 1.83
N GLY A 49 10.17 -1.62 2.09
CA GLY A 49 8.98 -1.22 2.87
C GLY A 49 7.63 -1.55 2.23
N LEU A 50 7.60 -2.11 1.01
CA LEU A 50 6.38 -2.69 0.43
C LEU A 50 6.11 -4.11 0.97
N ILE A 51 7.16 -4.86 1.28
CA ILE A 51 7.13 -6.30 1.55
C ILE A 51 7.40 -6.61 3.02
N ALA A 52 8.09 -5.70 3.72
CA ALA A 52 8.43 -5.80 5.14
C ALA A 52 7.26 -5.42 6.06
#